data_AF-A0A6V7SGC6-F1
#
_entry.id   AF-A0A6V7SGC6-F1
#
_cell.length_a   1.000
_cell.length_b   1.000
_cell.length_c   1.000
_cell.angle_alpha   90.00
_cell.angle_beta   90.00
_cell.angle_gamma   90.00
#
_symmetry.space_group_name_H-M   'P 1'
#
loop_
_entity.id
_entity.type
_entity.pdbx_description
1 polymer ?
#
loop_
_entity_poly.entity_id
_entity_poly.type
_entity_poly.pdbx_seq_one_letter_code
_entity_poly.pdbx_strand_id
1 'polypeptide(L)'
;MIYTSLFFFLIYTFLSTVHNEKIYYSIDYKKNSNDIFFIKKFFKYKKRYRINAKEFVNYKEIQLKRINDYRKRSGTGKNDINYNIRDSYNSHENSLFVRNEVFPTLAKIENEKLKKREKNRETYKNINDYNTSFDRRTFIQFLIDLYNIFLKIDELFLINKDMFSILTYNGPMMLTNYLYEDIIYLTSIVENSETITASQYCRDYIYHLEELAEKNKLKFLAHSYVFYKNFHLTKEHLLNSICKYLNIIKTLKSTRYVPDVSNFEYCLNKMSRKWTRWEKDNFLASLHDATDKMMILTKHFENVKE
;
A
#
# COMPACT_ATOMS: atom_id res chain seq x y z
N MET A 1 -18.93 -1.03 51.21
CA MET A 1 -17.72 -0.20 50.97
C MET A 1 -16.64 -0.88 50.10
N ILE A 2 -16.48 -2.21 50.14
CA ILE A 2 -15.45 -2.90 49.34
C ILE A 2 -15.77 -2.87 47.82
N TYR A 3 -17.03 -3.03 47.45
CA TYR A 3 -17.45 -3.00 46.03
C TYR A 3 -17.28 -1.64 45.36
N THR A 4 -17.45 -0.55 46.10
CA THR A 4 -17.24 0.81 45.58
C THR A 4 -15.75 1.09 45.34
N SER A 5 -14.84 0.62 46.19
CA SER A 5 -13.40 0.83 45.97
C SER A 5 -12.87 0.00 44.78
N LEU A 6 -13.40 -1.21 44.58
CA LEU A 6 -13.04 -2.07 43.44
C LEU A 6 -13.48 -1.48 42.10
N PHE A 7 -14.66 -0.85 42.05
CA PHE A 7 -15.17 -0.17 40.87
C PHE A 7 -14.33 1.06 40.49
N PHE A 8 -13.92 1.88 41.48
CA PHE A 8 -13.01 2.99 41.23
C PHE A 8 -11.61 2.54 40.81
N PHE A 9 -11.11 1.41 41.32
CA PHE A 9 -9.84 0.83 40.90
C PHE A 9 -9.89 0.31 39.45
N LEU A 10 -11.03 -0.26 39.03
CA LEU A 10 -11.27 -0.65 37.64
C LEU A 10 -11.36 0.56 36.70
N ILE A 11 -12.04 1.64 37.11
CA ILE A 11 -12.09 2.88 36.33
C ILE A 11 -10.71 3.52 36.25
N TYR A 12 -9.92 3.52 37.33
CA TYR A 12 -8.56 4.07 37.33
C TYR A 12 -7.61 3.24 36.45
N THR A 13 -7.74 1.91 36.43
CA THR A 13 -6.96 1.05 35.52
C THR A 13 -7.41 1.20 34.06
N PHE A 14 -8.70 1.40 33.79
CA PHE A 14 -9.20 1.69 32.44
C PHE A 14 -8.77 3.09 31.96
N LEU A 15 -8.87 4.10 32.81
CA LEU A 15 -8.42 5.46 32.47
C LEU A 15 -6.91 5.53 32.36
N SER A 16 -6.12 4.87 33.22
CA SER A 16 -4.66 4.84 33.09
C SER A 16 -4.17 4.03 31.89
N THR A 17 -4.89 3.00 31.44
CA THR A 17 -4.58 2.30 30.18
C THR A 17 -4.94 3.12 28.96
N VAL A 18 -6.07 3.83 28.96
CA VAL A 18 -6.45 4.78 27.90
C VAL A 18 -5.54 6.02 27.89
N HIS A 19 -5.07 6.47 29.05
CA HIS A 19 -4.11 7.57 29.15
C HIS A 19 -2.70 7.13 28.76
N ASN A 20 -2.29 5.90 29.06
CA ASN A 20 -1.01 5.33 28.60
C ASN A 20 -0.99 5.08 27.08
N GLU A 21 -2.12 4.79 26.43
CA GLU A 21 -2.17 4.78 24.96
C GLU A 21 -2.03 6.17 24.34
N LYS A 22 -2.52 7.22 25.02
CA LYS A 22 -2.25 8.62 24.62
C LYS A 22 -0.82 9.06 24.93
N ILE A 23 -0.19 8.55 25.99
CA ILE A 23 1.15 8.95 26.42
C ILE A 23 2.26 8.20 25.65
N TYR A 24 2.03 7.03 25.06
CA TYR A 24 3.03 6.38 24.18
C TYR A 24 3.28 7.10 22.83
N TYR A 25 2.65 8.25 22.60
CA TYR A 25 2.96 9.18 21.52
C TYR A 25 3.85 10.36 21.97
N SER A 26 4.28 10.44 23.23
CA SER A 26 5.26 11.43 23.65
C SER A 26 6.64 11.06 23.11
N ILE A 27 7.05 11.87 22.13
CA ILE A 27 8.29 11.87 21.39
C ILE A 27 9.49 11.86 22.36
N ASP A 28 10.26 10.78 22.36
CA ASP A 28 11.62 10.79 22.89
C ASP A 28 12.52 11.55 21.89
N TYR A 29 12.73 12.82 22.21
CA TYR A 29 13.64 13.75 21.56
C TYR A 29 15.09 13.42 21.92
N LYS A 30 15.89 13.03 20.93
CA LYS A 30 17.32 13.35 20.93
C LYS A 30 17.66 14.03 19.61
N LYS A 31 17.89 15.33 19.71
CA LYS A 31 18.37 16.24 18.66
C LYS A 31 19.53 15.61 17.89
N ASN A 32 19.30 15.30 16.60
CA ASN A 32 20.25 15.48 15.50
C ASN A 32 19.49 15.34 14.14
N SER A 33 19.41 16.45 13.40
CA SER A 33 19.26 16.60 11.93
C SER A 33 18.29 15.71 11.10
N ASN A 34 17.32 16.34 10.43
CA ASN A 34 16.67 15.89 9.17
C ASN A 34 16.03 14.48 9.09
N ASP A 35 15.32 14.03 10.14
CA ASP A 35 14.72 12.70 10.12
C ASP A 35 13.34 12.63 9.43
N ILE A 36 13.18 11.73 8.46
CA ILE A 36 11.87 11.29 7.92
C ILE A 36 11.30 10.22 8.86
N PHE A 37 10.11 10.43 9.43
CA PHE A 37 9.50 9.43 10.30
C PHE A 37 8.44 8.58 9.59
N PHE A 38 8.79 7.32 9.35
CA PHE A 38 7.83 6.26 8.98
C PHE A 38 7.02 5.81 10.21
N ILE A 39 5.81 5.31 10.01
CA ILE A 39 4.92 4.91 11.11
C ILE A 39 5.61 3.82 11.96
N LYS A 40 5.96 4.14 13.21
CA LYS A 40 6.61 3.21 14.16
C LYS A 40 5.70 2.04 14.60
N LYS A 41 4.37 2.12 14.48
CA LYS A 41 3.42 1.11 15.00
C LYS A 41 3.48 -0.25 14.28
N PHE A 42 4.10 -0.32 13.10
CA PHE A 42 4.51 -1.54 12.38
C PHE A 42 5.49 -2.43 13.20
N PHE A 43 6.00 -1.91 14.32
CA PHE A 43 6.99 -2.58 15.16
C PHE A 43 6.41 -3.49 16.25
N LYS A 44 5.10 -3.49 16.52
CA LYS A 44 4.53 -4.31 17.63
C LYS A 44 4.45 -5.80 17.28
N TYR A 45 4.30 -6.16 16.00
CA TYR A 45 4.32 -7.55 15.51
C TYR A 45 5.73 -8.15 15.33
N LYS A 46 6.79 -7.36 15.58
CA LYS A 46 8.20 -7.80 15.58
C LYS A 46 8.53 -8.96 16.53
N LYS A 47 7.67 -9.25 17.53
CA LYS A 47 7.98 -10.23 18.58
C LYS A 47 7.76 -11.70 18.17
N ARG A 48 7.01 -12.01 17.11
CA ARG A 48 6.54 -13.39 16.86
C ARG A 48 7.35 -14.22 15.84
N TYR A 49 8.23 -13.60 15.06
CA TYR A 49 9.13 -14.32 14.15
C TYR A 49 10.59 -14.18 14.60
N ARG A 50 10.91 -14.80 15.74
CA ARG A 50 12.30 -15.09 16.12
C ARG A 50 12.83 -16.19 15.22
N ILE A 51 13.47 -15.81 14.11
CA ILE A 51 14.46 -16.67 13.46
C ILE A 51 15.82 -16.10 13.85
N ASN A 52 16.40 -16.68 14.90
CA ASN A 52 17.78 -16.56 15.42
C ASN A 52 18.77 -15.63 14.69
N ALA A 53 18.57 -14.32 14.74
CA ALA A 53 19.63 -13.35 14.49
C ALA A 53 19.39 -12.11 15.35
N LYS A 54 20.46 -11.67 16.02
CA LYS A 54 20.59 -10.32 16.56
C LYS A 54 20.40 -9.32 15.41
N GLU A 55 19.90 -8.13 15.72
CA GLU A 55 19.70 -6.95 14.85
C GLU A 55 18.32 -6.72 14.23
N PHE A 56 18.03 -5.43 14.05
CA PHE A 56 16.77 -4.87 13.58
C PHE A 56 16.33 -5.49 12.25
N VAL A 57 15.08 -5.94 12.17
CA VAL A 57 14.51 -6.37 10.89
C VAL A 57 14.12 -5.14 10.07
N ASN A 58 14.97 -4.81 9.10
CA ASN A 58 14.74 -3.78 8.10
C ASN A 58 13.83 -4.36 7.00
N TYR A 59 12.64 -3.81 6.76
CA TYR A 59 11.75 -4.30 5.69
C TYR A 59 12.39 -4.17 4.31
N LYS A 60 13.31 -3.22 4.11
CA LYS A 60 14.17 -3.18 2.93
C LYS A 60 15.02 -4.45 2.82
N GLU A 61 15.59 -4.93 3.92
CA GLU A 61 16.33 -6.19 3.94
C GLU A 61 15.41 -7.41 3.77
N ILE A 62 14.18 -7.40 4.30
CA ILE A 62 13.20 -8.44 3.98
C ILE A 62 12.92 -8.44 2.48
N GLN A 63 12.68 -7.29 1.87
CA GLN A 63 12.41 -7.19 0.42
C GLN A 63 13.63 -7.60 -0.40
N LEU A 64 14.83 -7.14 -0.03
CA LEU A 64 16.07 -7.57 -0.65
C LEU A 64 16.29 -9.09 -0.50
N LYS A 65 15.94 -9.66 0.66
CA LYS A 65 15.97 -11.10 0.90
C LYS A 65 14.94 -11.82 0.04
N ARG A 66 13.71 -11.33 -0.07
CA ARG A 66 12.67 -11.87 -0.97
C ARG A 66 13.13 -11.86 -2.42
N ILE A 67 13.74 -10.76 -2.87
CA ILE A 67 14.33 -10.61 -4.20
C ILE A 67 15.47 -11.63 -4.40
N ASN A 68 16.37 -11.75 -3.43
CA ASN A 68 17.50 -12.68 -3.51
C ASN A 68 17.04 -14.14 -3.50
N ASP A 69 16.07 -14.48 -2.65
CA ASP A 69 15.48 -15.81 -2.59
C ASP A 69 14.71 -16.14 -3.87
N TYR A 70 14.02 -15.16 -4.46
CA TYR A 70 13.40 -15.30 -5.77
C TYR A 70 14.44 -15.55 -6.87
N ARG A 71 15.52 -14.77 -6.91
CA ARG A 71 16.62 -14.94 -7.87
C ARG A 71 17.28 -16.31 -7.74
N LYS A 72 17.51 -16.79 -6.52
CA LYS A 72 18.02 -18.15 -6.25
C LYS A 72 17.10 -19.23 -6.81
N ARG A 73 15.77 -19.07 -6.65
CA ARG A 73 14.77 -20.01 -7.19
C ARG A 73 14.63 -19.94 -8.71
N SER A 74 14.85 -18.77 -9.30
CA SER A 74 14.62 -18.52 -10.73
C SER A 74 15.84 -18.88 -11.60
N GLY A 75 17.01 -19.12 -11.00
CA GLY A 75 18.24 -19.45 -11.73
C GLY A 75 18.88 -18.25 -12.45
N THR A 76 19.98 -18.49 -13.17
CA THR A 76 20.71 -17.48 -13.97
C THR A 76 19.97 -17.08 -15.26
N GLY A 77 18.87 -17.76 -15.60
CA GLY A 77 17.95 -17.39 -16.68
C GLY A 77 17.20 -16.12 -16.31
N LYS A 78 17.63 -14.99 -16.87
CA LYS A 78 16.91 -13.72 -16.76
C LYS A 78 15.51 -13.87 -17.36
N ASN A 79 14.49 -13.56 -16.58
CA ASN A 79 13.11 -13.26 -17.04
C ASN A 79 12.35 -14.35 -17.80
N ASP A 80 12.83 -15.58 -17.89
CA ASP A 80 11.98 -16.67 -18.33
C ASP A 80 11.11 -17.10 -17.14
N ILE A 81 9.86 -16.63 -17.16
CA ILE A 81 8.79 -17.26 -16.39
C ILE A 81 8.82 -18.73 -16.82
N ASN A 82 9.43 -19.57 -15.99
CA ASN A 82 9.50 -21.00 -16.24
C ASN A 82 8.08 -21.54 -16.06
N TYR A 83 7.30 -21.50 -17.14
CA TYR A 83 6.08 -22.27 -17.29
C TYR A 83 6.54 -23.72 -17.24
N ASN A 84 6.59 -24.26 -16.03
CA ASN A 84 6.84 -25.67 -15.80
C ASN A 84 5.92 -26.45 -16.77
N ILE A 85 6.39 -27.52 -17.39
CA ILE A 85 5.58 -28.23 -18.42
C ILE A 85 4.29 -28.81 -17.83
N ARG A 86 4.17 -28.91 -16.49
CA ARG A 86 2.92 -29.18 -15.75
C ARG A 86 2.01 -27.95 -15.53
N ASP A 87 2.56 -26.74 -15.63
CA ASP A 87 1.88 -25.44 -15.74
C ASP A 87 1.46 -25.14 -17.19
N SER A 88 1.61 -26.06 -18.15
CA SER A 88 1.08 -25.92 -19.52
C SER A 88 -0.46 -25.78 -19.57
N TYR A 89 -1.17 -26.16 -18.51
CA TYR A 89 -2.58 -25.82 -18.30
C TYR A 89 -2.82 -24.33 -17.96
N ASN A 90 -1.76 -23.52 -17.76
CA ASN A 90 -1.82 -22.05 -17.68
C ASN A 90 -1.93 -21.37 -19.05
N SER A 91 -1.81 -22.12 -20.15
CA SER A 91 -1.75 -21.58 -21.51
C SER A 91 -3.12 -21.22 -22.09
N HIS A 92 -4.23 -21.64 -21.47
CA HIS A 92 -5.54 -21.20 -21.90
C HIS A 92 -5.82 -19.86 -21.22
N GLU A 93 -5.40 -18.77 -21.87
CA GLU A 93 -5.67 -17.39 -21.46
C GLU A 93 -7.13 -17.19 -21.02
N ASN A 94 -8.03 -17.95 -21.66
CA ASN A 94 -9.47 -18.03 -21.42
C ASN A 94 -9.88 -18.68 -20.08
N SER A 95 -8.95 -19.07 -19.20
CA SER A 95 -9.25 -19.67 -17.89
C SER A 95 -8.70 -18.87 -16.69
N LEU A 96 -8.02 -17.75 -16.95
CA LEU A 96 -7.41 -16.94 -15.89
C LEU A 96 -8.46 -16.06 -15.20
N PHE A 97 -8.66 -16.27 -13.90
CA PHE A 97 -9.60 -15.51 -13.06
C PHE A 97 -9.40 -13.99 -13.21
N VAL A 98 -8.13 -13.53 -13.19
CA VAL A 98 -7.82 -12.11 -13.34
C VAL A 98 -8.30 -11.56 -14.67
N ARG A 99 -7.97 -12.24 -15.78
CA ARG A 99 -8.30 -11.76 -17.13
C ARG A 99 -9.80 -11.84 -17.42
N ASN A 100 -10.45 -12.91 -16.96
CA ASN A 100 -11.83 -13.20 -17.32
C ASN A 100 -12.87 -12.55 -16.43
N GLU A 101 -12.53 -12.28 -15.16
CA GLU A 101 -13.52 -11.81 -14.19
C GLU A 101 -13.09 -10.50 -13.53
N VAL A 102 -11.83 -10.40 -13.10
CA VAL A 102 -11.33 -9.20 -12.41
C VAL A 102 -11.22 -8.01 -13.36
N PHE A 103 -10.57 -8.16 -14.52
CA PHE A 103 -10.44 -7.07 -15.49
C PHE A 103 -11.79 -6.56 -16.02
N PRO A 104 -12.75 -7.42 -16.43
CA PRO A 104 -14.07 -6.96 -16.83
C PRO A 104 -14.81 -6.24 -15.70
N THR A 105 -14.65 -6.69 -14.45
CA THR A 105 -15.27 -6.03 -13.29
C THR A 105 -14.66 -4.64 -13.04
N LEU A 106 -13.33 -4.51 -13.09
CA LEU A 106 -12.67 -3.21 -12.98
C LEU A 106 -13.05 -2.27 -14.12
N ALA A 107 -13.17 -2.78 -15.35
CA ALA A 107 -13.61 -1.98 -16.49
C ALA A 107 -15.05 -1.46 -16.33
N LYS A 108 -15.95 -2.28 -15.77
CA LYS A 108 -17.32 -1.85 -15.42
C LYS A 108 -17.29 -0.73 -14.37
N ILE A 109 -16.53 -0.90 -13.29
CA ILE A 109 -16.38 0.10 -12.23
C ILE A 109 -15.85 1.42 -12.81
N GLU A 110 -14.80 1.38 -13.63
CA GLU A 110 -14.23 2.60 -14.21
C GLU A 110 -15.23 3.29 -15.15
N ASN A 111 -15.97 2.53 -15.97
CA ASN A 111 -17.01 3.09 -16.84
C ASN A 111 -18.14 3.77 -16.04
N GLU A 112 -18.57 3.16 -14.93
CA GLU A 112 -19.56 3.77 -14.02
C GLU A 112 -19.04 5.08 -13.39
N LYS A 113 -17.78 5.09 -12.96
CA LYS A 113 -17.11 6.29 -12.43
C LYS A 113 -16.95 7.38 -13.49
N LEU A 114 -16.56 7.03 -14.72
CA LEU A 114 -16.44 7.95 -15.84
C LEU A 114 -17.79 8.61 -16.16
N LYS A 115 -18.86 7.82 -16.28
CA LYS A 115 -20.22 8.36 -16.48
C LYS A 115 -20.62 9.34 -15.37
N LYS A 116 -20.26 9.06 -14.11
CA LYS A 116 -20.52 9.98 -12.99
C LYS A 116 -19.71 11.28 -13.11
N ARG A 117 -18.43 11.19 -13.50
CA ARG A 117 -17.58 12.38 -13.75
C ARG A 117 -18.11 13.22 -14.91
N GLU A 118 -18.54 12.57 -15.99
CA GLU A 118 -19.11 13.24 -17.17
C GLU A 118 -20.40 14.00 -16.86
N LYS A 119 -21.27 13.44 -16.01
CA LYS A 119 -22.47 14.14 -15.52
C LYS A 119 -22.14 15.43 -14.78
N ASN A 120 -20.98 15.49 -14.13
CA ASN A 120 -20.53 16.65 -13.37
C ASN A 120 -19.46 17.46 -14.13
N ARG A 121 -19.28 17.21 -15.44
CA ARG A 121 -18.21 17.83 -16.25
C ARG A 121 -18.28 19.36 -16.27
N GLU A 122 -19.48 19.92 -16.18
CA GLU A 122 -19.67 21.37 -16.12
C GLU A 122 -19.25 21.98 -14.79
N THR A 123 -19.33 21.22 -13.69
CA THR A 123 -18.92 21.63 -12.35
C THR A 123 -17.39 21.64 -12.19
N TYR A 124 -16.67 20.83 -12.97
CA TYR A 124 -15.20 20.70 -12.92
C TYR A 124 -14.49 21.33 -14.14
N LYS A 125 -15.13 22.31 -14.81
CA LYS A 125 -14.67 22.90 -16.08
C LYS A 125 -13.27 23.55 -16.01
N ASN A 126 -12.85 24.03 -14.84
CA ASN A 126 -11.57 24.71 -14.68
C ASN A 126 -10.55 23.83 -13.96
N ILE A 127 -9.63 23.24 -14.72
CA ILE A 127 -8.40 22.62 -14.18
C ILE A 127 -7.61 23.61 -13.31
N ASN A 128 -7.75 24.92 -13.57
CA ASN A 128 -7.09 25.99 -12.81
C ASN A 128 -7.71 26.27 -11.44
N ASP A 129 -8.84 25.65 -11.09
CA ASP A 129 -9.39 25.69 -9.72
C ASP A 129 -8.69 24.68 -8.79
N TYR A 130 -7.86 23.80 -9.34
CA TYR A 130 -7.05 22.86 -8.55
C TYR A 130 -5.75 23.51 -8.07
N ASN A 131 -5.76 23.82 -6.78
CA ASN A 131 -4.65 23.81 -5.84
C ASN A 131 -3.35 24.54 -6.24
N THR A 132 -3.33 25.87 -6.08
CA THR A 132 -2.11 26.70 -6.06
C THR A 132 -1.16 26.39 -4.89
N SER A 133 -1.54 25.51 -3.95
CA SER A 133 -0.76 25.15 -2.76
C SER A 133 -0.12 23.75 -2.82
N PHE A 134 -0.24 23.03 -3.95
CA PHE A 134 0.47 21.77 -4.11
C PHE A 134 1.96 22.05 -4.40
N ASP A 135 2.81 21.79 -3.42
CA ASP A 135 4.25 22.07 -3.49
C ASP A 135 5.10 20.78 -3.36
N ARG A 136 6.43 20.96 -3.31
CA ARG A 136 7.37 19.84 -3.16
C ARG A 136 7.21 19.10 -1.82
N ARG A 137 6.76 19.78 -0.76
CA ARG A 137 6.52 19.17 0.55
C ARG A 137 5.29 18.28 0.53
N THR A 138 4.17 18.75 -0.03
CA THR A 138 2.96 17.94 -0.24
C THR A 138 3.25 16.75 -1.15
N PHE A 139 4.10 16.92 -2.16
CA PHE A 139 4.53 15.79 -3.00
C PHE A 139 5.34 14.74 -2.24
N ILE A 140 6.29 15.14 -1.38
CA ILE A 140 7.03 14.19 -0.53
C ILE A 140 6.07 13.48 0.43
N GLN A 141 5.12 14.19 1.04
CA GLN A 141 4.09 13.61 1.91
C GLN A 141 3.26 12.54 1.17
N PHE A 142 2.84 12.83 -0.06
CA PHE A 142 2.11 11.88 -0.91
C PHE A 142 2.92 10.60 -1.18
N LEU A 143 4.23 10.72 -1.50
CA LEU A 143 5.10 9.57 -1.72
C LEU A 143 5.33 8.76 -0.44
N ILE A 144 5.52 9.43 0.71
CA ILE A 144 5.63 8.78 2.03
C ILE A 144 4.36 7.99 2.34
N ASP A 145 3.19 8.54 2.06
CA ASP A 145 1.92 7.85 2.28
C ASP A 145 1.77 6.61 1.41
N LEU A 146 2.09 6.71 0.11
CA LEU A 146 2.13 5.56 -0.80
C LEU A 146 3.08 4.47 -0.28
N TYR A 147 4.29 4.86 0.12
CA TYR A 147 5.29 3.94 0.66
C TYR A 147 4.79 3.20 1.90
N ASN A 148 4.20 3.93 2.87
CA ASN A 148 3.69 3.32 4.10
C ASN A 148 2.51 2.37 3.82
N ILE A 149 1.64 2.68 2.85
CA ILE A 149 0.53 1.80 2.47
C ILE A 149 1.04 0.52 1.82
N PHE A 150 1.96 0.61 0.85
CA PHE A 150 2.58 -0.57 0.24
C PHE A 150 3.29 -1.44 1.29
N LEU A 151 4.05 -0.83 2.20
CA LEU A 151 4.65 -1.54 3.32
C LEU A 151 3.62 -2.24 4.21
N LYS A 152 2.48 -1.61 4.49
CA LYS A 152 1.44 -2.20 5.33
C LYS A 152 0.82 -3.42 4.66
N ILE A 153 0.58 -3.35 3.35
CA ILE A 153 0.09 -4.48 2.58
C ILE A 153 1.07 -5.65 2.67
N ASP A 154 2.37 -5.41 2.45
CA ASP A 154 3.42 -6.42 2.57
C ASP A 154 3.49 -7.02 3.99
N GLU A 155 3.40 -6.19 5.03
CA GLU A 155 3.36 -6.64 6.43
C GLU A 155 2.14 -7.54 6.68
N LEU A 156 0.96 -7.15 6.21
CA LEU A 156 -0.27 -7.92 6.43
C LEU A 156 -0.25 -9.27 5.68
N PHE A 157 0.43 -9.37 4.52
CA PHE A 157 0.71 -10.65 3.87
C PHE A 157 1.63 -11.55 4.72
N LEU A 158 2.63 -10.97 5.38
CA LEU A 158 3.52 -11.70 6.28
C LEU A 158 2.80 -12.15 7.55
N ILE A 159 1.97 -11.30 8.15
CA ILE A 159 1.18 -11.64 9.35
C ILE A 159 0.18 -12.76 9.04
N ASN A 160 -0.49 -12.69 7.89
CA ASN A 160 -1.49 -13.68 7.45
C ASN A 160 -0.91 -14.70 6.47
N LYS A 161 0.33 -15.14 6.72
CA LYS A 161 1.10 -16.01 5.81
C LYS A 161 0.39 -17.30 5.44
N ASP A 162 -0.42 -17.87 6.33
CA ASP A 162 -1.14 -19.13 6.06
C ASP A 162 -2.05 -19.00 4.83
N MET A 163 -2.69 -17.83 4.67
CA MET A 163 -3.51 -17.54 3.50
C MET A 163 -2.69 -16.94 2.34
N PHE A 164 -1.74 -16.06 2.64
CA PHE A 164 -1.04 -15.25 1.63
C PHE A 164 0.37 -15.71 1.30
N SER A 165 0.76 -16.93 1.67
CA SER A 165 2.10 -17.47 1.45
C SER A 165 2.63 -17.26 0.03
N ILE A 166 1.79 -17.47 -0.99
CA ILE A 166 2.17 -17.29 -2.40
C ILE A 166 2.56 -15.82 -2.69
N LEU A 167 1.80 -14.85 -2.17
CA LEU A 167 2.10 -13.42 -2.30
C LEU A 167 3.35 -13.03 -1.51
N THR A 168 3.51 -13.58 -0.30
CA THR A 168 4.70 -13.36 0.51
C THR A 168 5.98 -13.80 -0.21
N TYR A 169 5.94 -14.88 -0.99
CA TYR A 169 7.14 -15.39 -1.67
C TYR A 169 7.32 -14.91 -3.11
N ASN A 170 6.24 -14.65 -3.83
CA ASN A 170 6.26 -14.38 -5.28
C ASN A 170 5.47 -13.13 -5.69
N GLY A 171 4.92 -12.38 -4.73
CA GLY A 171 4.16 -11.16 -5.00
C GLY A 171 5.04 -9.94 -5.34
N PRO A 172 4.55 -8.73 -5.06
CA PRO A 172 5.30 -7.48 -5.26
C PRO A 172 6.64 -7.45 -4.50
N MET A 173 7.67 -6.88 -5.13
CA MET A 173 9.05 -6.89 -4.60
C MET A 173 9.84 -5.59 -4.83
N MET A 174 9.55 -4.84 -5.90
CA MET A 174 10.45 -3.78 -6.39
C MET A 174 9.97 -2.37 -6.04
N LEU A 175 8.67 -2.11 -6.08
CA LEU A 175 8.10 -0.77 -6.04
C LEU A 175 8.44 -0.01 -4.76
N THR A 176 8.35 -0.69 -3.62
CA THR A 176 8.62 -0.12 -2.30
C THR A 176 10.07 0.37 -2.18
N ASN A 177 11.02 -0.32 -2.83
CA ASN A 177 12.42 0.11 -2.86
C ASN A 177 12.63 1.36 -3.73
N TYR A 178 11.94 1.44 -4.88
CA TYR A 178 12.02 2.62 -5.75
C TYR A 178 11.38 3.84 -5.08
N LEU A 179 10.23 3.67 -4.43
CA LEU A 179 9.60 4.72 -3.64
C LEU A 179 10.53 5.21 -2.52
N TYR A 180 11.20 4.30 -1.80
CA TYR A 180 12.16 4.68 -0.78
C TYR A 180 13.31 5.53 -1.35
N GLU A 181 13.93 5.09 -2.45
CA GLU A 181 15.04 5.82 -3.08
C GLU A 181 14.61 7.20 -3.61
N ASP A 182 13.39 7.29 -4.14
CA ASP A 182 12.81 8.55 -4.61
C ASP A 182 12.50 9.51 -3.45
N ILE A 183 11.94 9.01 -2.35
CA ILE A 183 11.70 9.79 -1.13
C ILE A 183 13.02 10.35 -0.59
N ILE A 184 14.04 9.51 -0.42
CA ILE A 184 15.35 9.96 0.08
C ILE A 184 15.95 11.03 -0.84
N TYR A 185 15.87 10.84 -2.15
CA TYR A 185 16.33 11.84 -3.10
C TYR A 185 15.56 13.16 -2.96
N LEU A 186 14.22 13.12 -2.97
CA LEU A 186 13.40 14.33 -2.90
C LEU A 186 13.59 15.08 -1.57
N THR A 187 13.70 14.37 -0.45
CA THR A 187 13.99 15.00 0.84
C THR A 187 15.37 15.66 0.84
N SER A 188 16.37 15.09 0.15
CA SER A 188 17.71 15.69 0.08
C SER A 188 17.78 17.02 -0.70
N ILE A 189 16.79 17.31 -1.55
CA ILE A 189 16.75 18.52 -2.40
C ILE A 189 15.72 19.56 -1.94
N VAL A 190 14.88 19.24 -0.95
CA VAL A 190 13.85 20.15 -0.43
C VAL A 190 14.33 20.75 0.87
N GLU A 191 14.65 22.05 0.84
CA GLU A 191 14.97 22.83 2.04
C GLU A 191 13.76 22.88 2.97
N ASN A 192 13.98 22.85 4.29
CA ASN A 192 12.93 22.81 5.31
C ASN A 192 11.95 21.63 5.19
N SER A 193 12.47 20.44 4.84
CA SER A 193 11.78 19.19 5.14
C SER A 193 11.84 18.94 6.65
N GLU A 194 11.10 19.74 7.41
CA GLU A 194 10.70 19.36 8.77
C GLU A 194 10.20 17.92 8.74
N THR A 195 10.27 17.24 9.87
CA THR A 195 9.88 15.85 10.07
C THR A 195 8.57 15.47 9.37
N ILE A 196 8.65 14.99 8.13
CA ILE A 196 7.48 14.57 7.37
C ILE A 196 7.12 13.16 7.85
N THR A 197 5.90 13.02 8.36
CA THR A 197 5.37 11.76 8.90
C THR A 197 4.14 11.36 8.11
N ALA A 198 3.65 10.12 8.20
CA ALA A 198 2.44 9.72 7.47
C ALA A 198 1.25 10.65 7.75
N SER A 199 0.48 11.00 6.71
CA SER A 199 -0.67 11.88 6.86
C SER A 199 -1.84 11.19 7.58
N GLN A 200 -2.89 11.97 7.91
CA GLN A 200 -4.12 11.40 8.43
C GLN A 200 -4.79 10.46 7.41
N TYR A 201 -4.80 10.82 6.13
CA TYR A 201 -5.35 9.99 5.05
C TYR A 201 -4.66 8.64 4.96
N CYS A 202 -3.34 8.62 5.12
CA CYS A 202 -2.56 7.38 5.17
C CYS A 202 -2.91 6.54 6.40
N ARG A 203 -2.98 7.16 7.58
CA ARG A 203 -3.36 6.45 8.82
C ARG A 203 -4.76 5.85 8.73
N ASP A 204 -5.72 6.58 8.20
CA ASP A 204 -7.10 6.13 8.04
C ASP A 204 -7.19 4.94 7.08
N TYR A 205 -6.44 5.00 5.96
CA TYR A 205 -6.40 3.90 5.00
C TYR A 205 -5.69 2.66 5.57
N ILE A 206 -4.58 2.86 6.29
CA ILE A 206 -3.88 1.76 6.98
C ILE A 206 -4.78 1.09 8.01
N TYR A 207 -5.46 1.85 8.85
CA TYR A 207 -6.39 1.30 9.84
C TYR A 207 -7.48 0.46 9.18
N HIS A 208 -8.02 0.95 8.07
CA HIS A 208 -8.99 0.21 7.28
C HIS A 208 -8.42 -1.10 6.70
N LEU A 209 -7.18 -1.10 6.17
CA LEU A 209 -6.52 -2.31 5.70
C LEU A 209 -6.30 -3.33 6.82
N GLU A 210 -5.91 -2.87 8.02
CA GLU A 210 -5.75 -3.71 9.21
C GLU A 210 -7.09 -4.36 9.60
N GLU A 211 -8.17 -3.58 9.66
CA GLU A 211 -9.51 -4.08 9.93
C GLU A 211 -9.96 -5.14 8.91
N LEU A 212 -9.74 -4.90 7.62
CA LEU A 212 -10.07 -5.86 6.57
C LEU A 212 -9.25 -7.14 6.70
N ALA A 213 -7.95 -7.06 7.01
CA ALA A 213 -7.10 -8.23 7.14
C ALA A 213 -7.54 -9.14 8.31
N GLU A 214 -8.12 -8.55 9.36
CA GLU A 214 -8.69 -9.28 10.49
C GLU A 214 -10.08 -9.87 10.17
N LYS A 215 -10.99 -9.06 9.60
CA LYS A 215 -12.41 -9.43 9.44
C LYS A 215 -12.72 -10.17 8.14
N ASN A 216 -12.08 -9.79 7.03
CA ASN A 216 -12.35 -10.35 5.71
C ASN A 216 -11.11 -10.27 4.80
N LYS A 217 -10.32 -11.34 4.83
CA LYS A 217 -9.05 -11.43 4.10
C LYS A 217 -9.20 -11.33 2.57
N LEU A 218 -10.32 -11.75 2.00
CA LEU A 218 -10.58 -11.60 0.56
C LEU A 218 -10.84 -10.14 0.18
N LYS A 219 -11.55 -9.39 1.03
CA LYS A 219 -11.68 -7.92 0.90
C LYS A 219 -10.33 -7.24 0.98
N PHE A 220 -9.54 -7.57 1.99
CA PHE A 220 -8.16 -7.05 2.11
C PHE A 220 -7.32 -7.33 0.84
N LEU A 221 -7.42 -8.55 0.30
CA LEU A 221 -6.72 -8.92 -0.93
C LEU A 221 -7.20 -8.11 -2.14
N ALA A 222 -8.51 -7.83 -2.26
CA ALA A 222 -9.07 -6.98 -3.30
C ALA A 222 -8.54 -5.54 -3.21
N HIS A 223 -8.54 -4.95 -2.01
CA HIS A 223 -7.95 -3.63 -1.77
C HIS A 223 -6.47 -3.57 -2.13
N SER A 224 -5.71 -4.59 -1.73
CA SER A 224 -4.29 -4.71 -2.05
C SER A 224 -4.08 -4.75 -3.56
N TYR A 225 -4.84 -5.59 -4.27
CA TYR A 225 -4.75 -5.72 -5.71
C TYR A 225 -5.09 -4.42 -6.44
N VAL A 226 -6.21 -3.77 -6.09
CA VAL A 226 -6.64 -2.50 -6.68
C VAL A 226 -5.57 -1.42 -6.47
N PHE A 227 -4.98 -1.36 -5.27
CA PHE A 227 -3.94 -0.37 -4.97
C PHE A 227 -2.70 -0.55 -5.84
N TYR A 228 -2.20 -1.78 -5.97
CA TYR A 228 -1.07 -2.11 -6.85
C TYR A 228 -1.41 -1.86 -8.33
N LYS A 229 -2.59 -2.30 -8.79
CA LYS A 229 -3.02 -2.20 -10.19
C LYS A 229 -3.20 -0.75 -10.62
N ASN A 230 -3.95 0.04 -9.84
CA ASN A 230 -4.18 1.44 -10.15
C ASN A 230 -2.89 2.25 -10.16
N PHE A 231 -2.04 2.08 -9.15
CA PHE A 231 -0.77 2.79 -9.13
C PHE A 231 0.12 2.39 -10.32
N HIS A 232 0.17 1.10 -10.68
CA HIS A 232 0.93 0.66 -11.86
C HIS A 232 0.44 1.31 -13.16
N LEU A 233 -0.87 1.42 -13.35
CA LEU A 233 -1.45 2.01 -14.56
C LEU A 233 -1.24 3.52 -14.65
N THR A 234 -1.19 4.23 -13.51
CA THR A 234 -1.18 5.70 -13.50
C THR A 234 0.17 6.32 -13.17
N LYS A 235 1.07 5.62 -12.47
CA LYS A 235 2.28 6.20 -11.86
C LYS A 235 3.21 6.90 -12.84
N GLU A 236 3.38 6.39 -14.06
CA GLU A 236 4.29 6.98 -15.02
C GLU A 236 3.81 8.39 -15.40
N HIS A 237 2.57 8.50 -15.87
CA HIS A 237 1.97 9.77 -16.24
C HIS A 237 1.82 10.69 -15.02
N LEU A 238 1.32 10.19 -13.90
CA LEU A 238 1.07 10.96 -12.68
C LEU A 238 2.35 11.59 -12.14
N LEU A 239 3.39 10.78 -11.90
CA LEU A 239 4.62 11.26 -11.28
C LEU A 239 5.41 12.14 -12.23
N ASN A 240 5.46 11.83 -13.54
CA ASN A 240 6.12 12.69 -14.53
C ASN A 240 5.43 14.06 -14.64
N SER A 241 4.09 14.08 -14.60
CA SER A 241 3.32 15.33 -14.64
C SER A 241 3.58 16.19 -13.40
N ILE A 242 3.58 15.57 -12.21
CA ILE A 242 3.90 16.27 -10.96
C ILE A 242 5.34 16.79 -10.96
N CYS A 243 6.32 15.97 -11.38
CA CYS A 243 7.71 16.40 -11.48
C CYS A 243 7.89 17.58 -12.43
N LYS A 244 7.20 17.56 -13.58
CA LYS A 244 7.19 18.70 -14.52
C LYS A 244 6.59 19.95 -13.88
N TYR A 245 5.46 19.82 -13.20
CA TYR A 245 4.78 20.92 -12.51
C TYR A 245 5.66 21.56 -11.41
N LEU A 246 6.36 20.73 -10.62
CA LEU A 246 7.22 21.17 -9.52
C LEU A 246 8.66 21.49 -9.92
N ASN A 247 8.97 21.50 -11.22
CA ASN A 247 10.31 21.69 -11.77
C ASN A 247 11.37 20.76 -11.14
N ILE A 248 11.03 19.48 -10.99
CA ILE A 248 11.94 18.42 -10.51
C ILE A 248 12.58 17.77 -11.74
N ILE A 249 13.89 17.98 -11.91
CA ILE A 249 14.64 17.57 -13.11
C ILE A 249 14.81 16.05 -13.21
N LYS A 250 14.95 15.36 -12.08
CA LYS A 250 15.23 13.93 -12.05
C LYS A 250 13.97 13.09 -12.27
N THR A 251 14.05 12.13 -13.18
CA THR A 251 13.05 11.08 -13.32
C THR A 251 13.07 10.15 -12.11
N LEU A 252 11.93 10.06 -11.42
CA LEU A 252 11.75 9.17 -10.27
C LEU A 252 11.81 7.70 -10.69
N LYS A 253 12.51 6.85 -9.94
CA LYS A 253 12.62 5.41 -10.25
C LYS A 253 11.27 4.70 -10.19
N SER A 254 10.38 5.15 -9.32
CA SER A 254 9.02 4.62 -9.17
C SER A 254 8.15 4.78 -10.42
N THR A 255 8.48 5.71 -11.32
CA THR A 255 7.80 5.87 -12.63
C THR A 255 8.02 4.67 -13.55
N ARG A 256 9.16 3.99 -13.44
CA ARG A 256 9.56 2.91 -14.35
C ARG A 256 8.62 1.71 -14.22
N TYR A 257 8.46 0.97 -15.31
CA TYR A 257 7.80 -0.34 -15.25
C TYR A 257 8.45 -1.24 -14.20
N VAL A 258 7.62 -1.88 -13.37
CA VAL A 258 8.03 -2.91 -12.41
C VAL A 258 7.10 -4.12 -12.54
N PRO A 259 7.61 -5.36 -12.41
CA PRO A 259 6.82 -6.57 -12.59
C PRO A 259 5.87 -6.87 -11.41
N ASP A 260 5.82 -6.01 -10.39
CA ASP A 260 5.08 -6.25 -9.16
C ASP A 260 3.60 -6.58 -9.37
N VAL A 261 2.93 -5.88 -10.30
CA VAL A 261 1.52 -6.17 -10.63
C VAL A 261 1.39 -7.49 -11.35
N SER A 262 2.23 -7.78 -12.33
CA SER A 262 2.24 -9.06 -13.04
C SER A 262 2.48 -10.23 -12.08
N ASN A 263 3.40 -10.06 -11.12
CA ASN A 263 3.65 -11.00 -10.04
C ASN A 263 2.41 -11.18 -9.14
N PHE A 264 1.74 -10.09 -8.79
CA PHE A 264 0.50 -10.14 -8.02
C PHE A 264 -0.59 -10.91 -8.80
N GLU A 265 -0.80 -10.60 -10.07
CA GLU A 265 -1.80 -11.23 -10.94
C GLU A 265 -1.53 -12.74 -11.10
N TYR A 266 -0.27 -13.13 -11.26
CA TYR A 266 0.14 -14.54 -11.23
C TYR A 266 -0.23 -15.22 -9.91
N CYS A 267 0.12 -14.60 -8.77
CA CYS A 267 -0.22 -15.12 -7.45
C CYS A 267 -1.74 -15.23 -7.25
N LEU A 268 -2.49 -14.21 -7.66
CA LEU A 268 -3.95 -14.16 -7.54
C LEU A 268 -4.62 -15.26 -8.37
N ASN A 269 -4.19 -15.45 -9.63
CA ASN A 269 -4.65 -16.56 -10.46
C ASN A 269 -4.39 -17.91 -9.79
N LYS A 270 -3.19 -18.13 -9.23
CA LYS A 270 -2.83 -19.37 -8.56
C LYS A 270 -3.65 -19.62 -7.29
N MET A 271 -3.87 -18.58 -6.48
CA MET A 271 -4.71 -18.65 -5.28
C MET A 271 -6.18 -18.95 -5.62
N SER A 272 -6.71 -18.26 -6.63
CA SER A 272 -8.12 -18.37 -7.04
C SER A 272 -8.56 -19.74 -7.55
N ARG A 273 -7.61 -20.63 -7.87
CA ARG A 273 -7.90 -22.02 -8.28
C ARG A 273 -8.55 -22.83 -7.17
N LYS A 274 -8.20 -22.53 -5.92
CA LYS A 274 -8.75 -23.20 -4.74
C LYS A 274 -10.00 -22.51 -4.20
N TRP A 275 -10.38 -21.37 -4.77
CA TRP A 275 -11.53 -20.61 -4.32
C TRP A 275 -12.82 -21.21 -4.86
N THR A 276 -13.80 -21.30 -3.98
CA THR A 276 -15.20 -21.49 -4.33
C THR A 276 -15.73 -20.31 -5.16
N ARG A 277 -16.87 -20.51 -5.84
CA ARG A 277 -17.54 -19.43 -6.57
C ARG A 277 -17.88 -18.25 -5.64
N TRP A 278 -18.36 -18.55 -4.42
CA TRP A 278 -18.68 -17.54 -3.42
C TRP A 278 -17.45 -16.70 -3.02
N GLU A 279 -16.29 -17.31 -2.85
CA GLU A 279 -15.05 -16.57 -2.55
C GLU A 279 -14.61 -15.66 -3.70
N LYS A 280 -14.76 -16.13 -4.95
CA LYS A 280 -14.52 -15.31 -6.15
C LYS A 280 -15.49 -14.14 -6.21
N ASP A 281 -16.78 -14.36 -6.00
CA ASP A 281 -17.80 -13.32 -6.00
C ASP A 281 -17.58 -12.29 -4.89
N ASN A 282 -17.22 -12.75 -3.69
CA ASN A 282 -16.86 -11.87 -2.57
C ASN A 282 -15.64 -11.01 -2.92
N PHE A 283 -14.59 -11.58 -3.54
CA PHE A 283 -13.44 -10.81 -4.02
C PHE A 283 -13.86 -9.75 -5.07
N LEU A 284 -14.65 -10.15 -6.08
CA LEU A 284 -15.09 -9.27 -7.17
C LEU A 284 -15.97 -8.12 -6.67
N ALA A 285 -16.94 -8.42 -5.79
CA ALA A 285 -17.81 -7.42 -5.18
C ALA A 285 -17.02 -6.38 -4.36
N SER A 286 -15.87 -6.79 -3.82
CA SER A 286 -15.00 -5.92 -3.01
C SER A 286 -14.14 -4.96 -3.83
N LEU A 287 -14.07 -5.14 -5.16
CA LEU A 287 -13.29 -4.26 -6.03
C LEU A 287 -13.88 -2.85 -6.12
N HIS A 288 -15.21 -2.71 -6.01
CA HIS A 288 -15.86 -1.40 -6.05
C HIS A 288 -15.49 -0.57 -4.80
N ASP A 289 -15.68 -1.14 -3.61
CA ASP A 289 -15.32 -0.52 -2.33
C ASP A 289 -13.83 -0.17 -2.27
N ALA A 290 -12.97 -1.08 -2.73
CA ALA A 290 -11.54 -0.83 -2.88
C ALA A 290 -11.22 0.40 -3.74
N THR A 291 -11.87 0.51 -4.89
CA THR A 291 -11.64 1.61 -5.83
C THR A 291 -12.15 2.94 -5.28
N ASP A 292 -13.24 2.95 -4.52
CA ASP A 292 -13.76 4.15 -3.86
C ASP A 292 -12.86 4.57 -2.69
N LYS A 293 -12.49 3.63 -1.82
CA LYS A 293 -11.70 3.93 -0.63
C LYS A 293 -10.28 4.43 -0.97
N MET A 294 -9.69 3.95 -2.05
CA MET A 294 -8.37 4.40 -2.53
C MET A 294 -8.36 5.90 -2.89
N MET A 295 -9.51 6.50 -3.23
CA MET A 295 -9.61 7.94 -3.52
C MET A 295 -9.30 8.82 -2.31
N ILE A 296 -9.21 8.28 -1.09
CA ILE A 296 -8.75 9.07 0.06
C ILE A 296 -7.36 9.70 -0.18
N LEU A 297 -6.52 9.11 -1.04
CA LEU A 297 -5.22 9.66 -1.41
C LEU A 297 -5.29 10.84 -2.40
N THR A 298 -6.40 11.01 -3.14
CA THR A 298 -6.56 12.18 -4.02
C THR A 298 -6.75 13.47 -3.22
N LYS A 299 -7.10 13.36 -1.94
CA LYS A 299 -7.21 14.50 -1.03
C LYS A 299 -5.92 15.30 -0.84
N HIS A 300 -4.76 14.75 -1.17
CA HIS A 300 -3.50 15.52 -1.23
C HIS A 300 -3.50 16.58 -2.34
N PHE A 301 -4.32 16.39 -3.36
CA PHE A 301 -4.44 17.29 -4.51
C PHE A 301 -5.67 18.20 -4.39
N GLU A 302 -6.65 17.81 -3.58
CA GLU A 302 -7.89 18.55 -3.33
C GLU A 302 -7.69 19.57 -2.19
N ASN A 303 -7.00 20.68 -2.47
CA ASN A 303 -7.24 21.90 -1.69
C ASN A 303 -8.18 22.77 -2.53
N VAL A 304 -9.43 22.85 -2.08
CA VAL A 304 -10.37 23.87 -2.54
C VAL A 304 -9.85 25.20 -1.98
N LYS A 305 -9.80 26.24 -2.80
CA LYS A 305 -9.61 27.61 -2.29
C LYS A 305 -10.69 27.86 -1.24
N GLU A 306 -10.32 28.11 0.01
CA GLU A 306 -11.25 28.68 0.99
C GLU A 306 -11.75 30.06 0.54
#